data_AF-A0A523I423-F1
#
_entry.id   AF-A0A523I423-F1
#
_cell.length_a   1.000
_cell.length_b   1.000
_cell.length_c   1.000
_cell.angle_alpha   90.00
_cell.angle_beta   90.00
_cell.angle_gamma   90.00
#
_symmetry.space_group_name_H-M   'P 1'
#
loop_
_entity.id
_entity.type
_entity.pdbx_description
1 polymer ?
#
loop_
_entity_poly.entity_id
_entity_poly.type
_entity_poly.pdbx_seq_one_letter_code
_entity_poly.pdbx_strand_id
1 'polypeptide(L)'
;MPVTFKEQGEDDNKGMSTDWAKYSRPRETKLRARDPKKNGVVSFDTEDLRDLNLEVVHAPIKDPPKIEDNRAHTHVQGIDTEKRVKLLDLIKWEIKPKVLVNL
;
A
#
# COMPACT_ATOMS: atom_id res chain seq x y z
N MET A 1 -15.02 3.77 -9.49
CA MET A 1 -14.52 3.04 -8.31
C MET A 1 -13.62 3.97 -7.49
N PRO A 2 -13.71 3.99 -6.17
CA PRO A 2 -12.70 4.66 -5.34
C PRO A 2 -11.30 4.20 -5.77
N VAL A 3 -10.34 5.12 -5.78
CA VAL A 3 -8.96 4.93 -6.26
C VAL A 3 -8.12 4.05 -5.31
N THR A 4 -8.78 3.24 -4.49
CA THR A 4 -8.18 2.32 -3.53
C THR A 4 -7.38 1.26 -4.30
N PHE A 5 -6.15 0.99 -3.85
CA PHE A 5 -5.20 0.05 -4.47
C PHE A 5 -4.68 0.44 -5.86
N LYS A 6 -4.63 1.74 -6.17
CA LYS A 6 -3.96 2.20 -7.39
C LYS A 6 -2.44 2.15 -7.21
N GLU A 7 -1.77 1.43 -8.10
CA GLU A 7 -0.32 1.50 -8.25
C GLU A 7 0.13 2.91 -8.67
N GLN A 8 1.28 3.34 -8.15
CA GLN A 8 1.93 4.60 -8.49
C GLN A 8 3.38 4.34 -8.91
N GLY A 9 4.01 5.34 -9.53
CA GLY A 9 5.39 5.21 -10.01
C GLY A 9 5.48 4.62 -11.42
N GLU A 10 6.71 4.48 -11.89
CA GLU A 10 7.10 3.96 -13.21
C GLU A 10 8.26 2.98 -13.04
N ASP A 11 8.44 2.08 -14.01
CA ASP A 11 9.48 1.05 -14.05
C ASP A 11 9.62 0.29 -12.72
N ASP A 12 10.83 0.20 -12.18
CA ASP A 12 11.15 -0.53 -10.94
C ASP A 12 10.50 0.07 -9.68
N ASN A 13 9.98 1.31 -9.77
CA ASN A 13 9.28 1.98 -8.67
C ASN A 13 7.75 1.88 -8.81
N LYS A 14 7.26 1.20 -9.84
CA LYS A 14 5.83 1.01 -10.05
C LYS A 14 5.26 0.07 -8.97
N GLY A 15 4.13 0.44 -8.39
CA GLY A 15 3.36 -0.44 -7.51
C GLY A 15 2.56 0.31 -6.47
N MET A 16 1.69 -0.40 -5.77
CA MET A 16 1.05 0.12 -4.57
C MET A 16 2.08 0.12 -3.43
N SER A 17 2.32 1.30 -2.86
CA SER A 17 3.21 1.48 -1.71
C SER A 17 2.67 0.73 -0.49
N THR A 18 3.52 -0.08 0.13
CA THR A 18 3.20 -0.90 1.31
C THR A 18 4.42 -1.00 2.22
N ASP A 19 4.22 -1.45 3.45
CA ASP A 19 5.32 -1.79 4.35
C ASP A 19 5.07 -3.13 5.03
N TRP A 20 6.14 -3.85 5.34
CA TRP A 20 6.07 -5.01 6.22
C TRP A 20 5.66 -4.62 7.64
N ALA A 21 4.51 -5.15 8.08
CA ALA A 21 3.92 -4.85 9.39
C ALA A 21 4.85 -5.17 10.58
N LYS A 22 5.79 -6.12 10.41
CA LYS A 22 6.82 -6.43 11.42
C LYS A 22 7.71 -5.23 11.74
N TYR A 23 7.92 -4.34 10.78
CA TYR A 23 8.88 -3.23 10.86
C TYR A 23 8.24 -1.85 10.73
N SER A 24 6.94 -1.78 10.44
CA SER A 24 6.20 -0.53 10.30
C SER A 24 4.79 -0.63 10.88
N ARG A 25 4.43 0.35 11.69
CA ARG A 25 3.06 0.53 12.21
C ARG A 25 2.21 1.29 11.21
N PRO A 26 0.87 1.10 11.21
CA PRO A 26 -0.02 1.80 10.28
C PRO A 26 0.12 3.34 10.30
N ARG A 27 0.40 3.93 11.47
CA ARG A 27 0.62 5.38 11.59
C ARG A 27 1.91 5.83 10.90
N GLU A 28 2.97 5.05 10.99
CA GLU A 28 4.27 5.35 10.37
C GLU A 28 4.14 5.27 8.85
N THR A 29 3.54 4.19 8.34
CA THR A 29 3.17 4.05 6.92
C THR A 29 2.36 5.25 6.42
N LYS A 30 1.34 5.67 7.19
CA LYS A 30 0.51 6.82 6.83
C LYS A 30 1.31 8.11 6.76
N LEU A 31 2.18 8.37 7.73
CA LEU A 31 2.99 9.58 7.80
C LEU A 31 4.02 9.67 6.67
N ARG A 32 4.47 8.53 6.14
CA ARG A 32 5.38 8.46 4.99
C ARG A 32 4.69 8.68 3.64
N ALA A 33 3.37 8.64 3.57
CA ALA A 33 2.63 8.97 2.36
C ALA A 33 2.85 10.44 1.94
N ARG A 34 2.82 10.72 0.64
CA ARG A 34 2.98 12.08 0.09
C ARG A 34 1.98 13.10 0.67
N ASP A 35 0.74 12.66 0.91
CA ASP A 35 -0.29 13.46 1.58
C ASP A 35 -1.01 12.59 2.63
N PRO A 36 -0.50 12.52 3.87
CA PRO A 36 -1.06 11.64 4.91
C PRO A 36 -2.52 11.95 5.22
N LYS A 37 -2.98 13.19 5.03
CA LYS A 37 -4.35 13.59 5.38
C LYS A 37 -5.40 13.02 4.42
N LYS A 38 -5.01 12.78 3.17
CA LYS A 38 -5.89 12.22 2.13
C LYS A 38 -5.92 10.70 2.08
N ASN A 39 -4.97 10.03 2.72
CA ASN A 39 -4.82 8.59 2.63
C ASN A 39 -5.37 7.83 3.84
N GLY A 40 -5.90 6.64 3.57
CA GLY A 40 -6.13 5.61 4.57
C GLY A 40 -4.97 4.62 4.58
N VAL A 41 -4.98 3.70 5.55
CA VAL A 41 -4.04 2.57 5.62
C VAL A 41 -4.85 1.29 5.81
N VAL A 42 -4.50 0.30 5.02
CA VAL A 42 -5.07 -1.03 5.05
C VAL A 42 -3.96 -2.03 5.35
N SER A 43 -4.34 -3.18 5.91
CA SER A 43 -3.49 -4.35 6.07
C SER A 43 -4.13 -5.53 5.35
N PHE A 44 -3.30 -6.48 4.94
CA PHE A 44 -3.67 -7.73 4.29
C PHE A 44 -2.53 -8.73 4.51
N ASP A 45 -2.85 -10.01 4.44
CA ASP A 45 -1.84 -11.06 4.50
C ASP A 45 -1.15 -11.20 3.14
N THR A 46 0.16 -11.43 3.17
CA THR A 46 0.96 -11.53 1.93
C THR A 46 0.60 -12.79 1.13
N GLU A 47 0.11 -13.83 1.80
CA GLU A 47 -0.37 -15.06 1.17
C GLU A 47 -1.59 -14.77 0.28
N ASP A 48 -2.59 -14.07 0.81
CA ASP A 48 -3.79 -13.65 0.05
C ASP A 48 -3.45 -12.86 -1.22
N LEU A 49 -2.43 -12.00 -1.16
CA LEU A 49 -1.98 -11.26 -2.35
C LEU A 49 -1.42 -12.20 -3.42
N ARG A 50 -0.64 -13.20 -3.01
CA ARG A 50 -0.02 -14.17 -3.91
C ARG A 50 -1.07 -15.07 -4.55
N ASP A 51 -2.12 -15.43 -3.81
CA ASP A 51 -3.26 -16.20 -4.33
C ASP A 51 -4.02 -15.44 -5.43
N LEU A 52 -3.98 -14.10 -5.39
CA LEU A 52 -4.49 -13.24 -6.46
C LEU A 52 -3.52 -13.03 -7.63
N ASN A 53 -2.39 -13.74 -7.66
CA ASN A 53 -1.29 -13.53 -8.62
C ASN A 53 -0.77 -12.09 -8.62
N LEU A 54 -0.68 -11.46 -7.44
CA LEU A 54 0.01 -10.19 -7.26
C LEU A 54 1.47 -10.43 -6.86
N GLU A 55 2.34 -9.55 -7.32
CA GLU A 55 3.76 -9.59 -6.97
C GLU A 55 4.04 -8.66 -5.79
N VAL A 56 4.77 -9.16 -4.79
CA VAL A 56 5.21 -8.37 -3.64
C VAL A 56 6.72 -8.20 -3.72
N VAL A 57 7.14 -7.02 -4.15
CA VAL A 57 8.54 -6.66 -4.40
C VAL A 57 9.10 -5.93 -3.19
N HIS A 58 10.22 -6.42 -2.66
CA HIS A 58 10.94 -5.72 -1.61
C HIS A 58 11.73 -4.53 -2.20
N ALA A 59 11.42 -3.31 -1.75
CA ALA A 59 11.93 -2.08 -2.36
C ALA A 59 12.33 -1.03 -1.30
N PRO A 60 13.28 -1.34 -0.40
CA PRO A 60 13.62 -0.46 0.72
C PRO A 60 14.04 0.93 0.23
N ILE A 61 13.47 1.99 0.82
CA ILE A 61 13.78 3.36 0.45
C ILE A 61 14.90 3.87 1.36
N LYS A 62 16.08 4.11 0.77
CA LYS A 62 17.26 4.62 1.47
C LYS A 62 17.48 6.09 1.19
N ASP A 63 17.79 6.85 2.22
CA ASP A 63 18.25 8.25 2.15
C ASP A 63 17.43 9.20 1.24
N PRO A 64 16.08 9.19 1.27
CA PRO A 64 15.32 10.19 0.54
C PRO A 64 15.33 11.54 1.29
N PRO A 65 15.27 12.68 0.60
CA PRO A 65 15.44 14.01 1.21
C PRO A 65 14.39 14.42 2.26
N LYS A 66 13.39 13.57 2.54
CA LYS A 66 12.24 13.88 3.41
C LYS A 66 11.72 12.71 4.26
N ILE A 67 12.30 11.52 4.16
CA ILE A 67 11.82 10.32 4.88
C ILE A 67 13.03 9.62 5.49
N GLU A 68 12.91 9.17 6.75
CA GLU A 68 13.92 8.29 7.35
C GLU A 68 14.09 6.99 6.54
N ASP A 69 15.23 6.32 6.68
CA ASP A 69 15.51 5.02 6.05
C ASP A 69 14.33 4.04 6.25
N ASN A 70 13.57 3.78 5.17
CA ASN A 70 12.39 2.93 5.21
C ASN A 70 12.71 1.54 4.65
N ARG A 71 13.37 0.74 5.48
CA ARG A 71 13.69 -0.65 5.15
C ARG A 71 12.47 -1.56 5.08
N ALA A 72 11.32 -1.12 5.59
CA ALA A 72 10.10 -1.91 5.55
C ALA A 72 9.38 -1.83 4.19
N HIS A 73 9.79 -0.88 3.33
CA HIS A 73 9.06 -0.56 2.09
C HIS A 73 8.99 -1.73 1.13
N THR A 74 7.80 -1.94 0.59
CA THR A 74 7.51 -2.92 -0.45
C THR A 74 6.52 -2.35 -1.48
N HIS A 75 6.57 -2.89 -2.69
CA HIS A 75 5.61 -2.62 -3.75
C HIS A 75 4.74 -3.84 -3.98
N VAL A 76 3.43 -3.62 -4.08
CA VAL A 76 2.51 -4.63 -4.62
C VAL A 76 2.20 -4.27 -6.07
N GLN A 77 2.46 -5.19 -6.98
CA GLN A 77 2.34 -5.01 -8.43
C GLN A 77 1.37 -6.01 -9.06
N GLY A 78 0.85 -5.69 -10.25
CA GLY A 78 -0.09 -6.52 -11.00
C GLY A 78 -1.56 -6.24 -10.70
N ILE A 79 -1.87 -5.14 -10.02
CA ILE A 79 -3.21 -4.75 -9.57
C ILE A 79 -4.03 -4.16 -10.72
N ASP A 80 -4.83 -5.01 -11.36
CA ASP A 80 -5.85 -4.62 -12.32
C ASP A 80 -7.23 -4.35 -11.66
N THR A 81 -8.21 -3.97 -12.49
CA THR A 81 -9.57 -3.66 -12.04
C THR A 81 -10.26 -4.82 -11.33
N GLU A 82 -10.07 -6.07 -11.77
CA GLU A 82 -10.70 -7.24 -11.17
C GLU A 82 -10.09 -7.54 -9.79
N LYS A 83 -8.75 -7.51 -9.71
CA LYS A 83 -8.03 -7.73 -8.45
C LYS A 83 -8.36 -6.65 -7.42
N ARG A 84 -8.60 -5.40 -7.83
CA ARG A 84 -9.06 -4.34 -6.90
C ARG A 84 -10.35 -4.70 -6.19
N VAL A 85 -11.30 -5.32 -6.89
CA VAL A 85 -12.57 -5.72 -6.29
C VAL A 85 -12.31 -6.83 -5.26
N LYS A 86 -11.56 -7.87 -5.62
CA LYS A 86 -11.21 -8.97 -4.70
C LYS A 86 -10.43 -8.48 -3.47
N LEU A 87 -9.53 -7.52 -3.65
CA LEU A 87 -8.79 -6.91 -2.54
C LEU A 87 -9.70 -6.20 -1.53
N LEU A 88 -10.85 -5.66 -1.95
CA LEU A 88 -11.79 -5.02 -1.00
C LEU A 88 -12.32 -6.02 0.04
N ASP A 89 -12.44 -7.30 -0.33
CA ASP A 89 -12.93 -8.36 0.56
C ASP A 89 -11.84 -8.88 1.51
N LEU A 90 -10.57 -8.72 1.14
CA LEU A 90 -9.41 -9.27 1.88
C LEU A 90 -8.75 -8.25 2.81
N ILE A 91 -9.01 -6.96 2.61
CA ILE A 91 -8.38 -5.93 3.42
C ILE A 91 -9.00 -5.76 4.79
N LYS A 92 -8.15 -5.39 5.74
CA LYS A 92 -8.55 -4.80 7.01
C LYS A 92 -8.17 -3.32 7.03
N TRP A 93 -9.12 -2.46 7.39
CA TRP A 93 -8.84 -1.05 7.60
C TRP A 93 -8.11 -0.83 8.94
N GLU A 94 -6.86 -0.37 8.87
CA GLU A 94 -6.08 0.05 10.04
C GLU A 94 -6.29 1.54 10.33
N ILE A 95 -6.41 2.37 9.28
CA ILE A 95 -6.74 3.79 9.38
C ILE A 95 -7.69 4.17 8.25
N LYS A 96 -8.95 4.50 8.58
CA LYS A 96 -9.91 4.99 7.58
C LYS A 96 -9.51 6.39 7.06
N PRO A 97 -9.64 6.67 5.76
CA PRO A 97 -9.46 8.03 5.24
C PRO A 97 -10.58 8.93 5.80
N LYS A 98 -10.28 10.23 5.99
CA LYS A 98 -11.27 11.20 6.48
C LYS A 98 -12.35 11.54 5.44
N VAL A 99 -12.08 11.28 4.17
CA VAL A 99 -13.07 11.40 3.11
C VAL A 99 -13.64 10.01 2.89
N LEU A 100 -14.86 9.79 3.39
CA LEU A 100 -15.65 8.60 3.09
C LEU A 100 -15.98 8.62 1.59
N VAL A 101 -15.42 7.71 0.82
CA VAL A 101 -16.11 7.27 -0.40
C VAL A 101 -17.12 6.26 0.10
N ASN A 102 -18.40 6.63 0.09
CA ASN A 102 -19.49 5.69 0.34
C ASN A 102 -19.31 4.52 -0.62
N LEU A 103 -19.07 3.32 -0.07
CA LEU A 103 -19.08 2.06 -0.80
C LEU A 103 -20.53 1.63 -1.01
#